data_AF-A0A529CGF6-F1
#
_entry.id   AF-A0A529CGF6-F1
#
_cell.length_a   1.000
_cell.length_b   1.000
_cell.length_c   1.000
_cell.angle_alpha   90.00
_cell.angle_beta   90.00
_cell.angle_gamma   90.00
#
_symmetry.space_group_name_H-M   'P 1'
#
loop_
_entity.id
_entity.type
_entity.pdbx_description
1 polymer ?
#
loop_
_entity_poly.entity_id
_entity_poly.type
_entity_poly.pdbx_seq_one_letter_code
_entity_poly.pdbx_strand_id
1 'polypeptide(L)'
;MAQKITTGANDRPRNETIGQSGEGLPDDSSRPLEVDEGWVARLRNKLQGKPRQTAQTNADEVPAGIPGAGENICRRCAGSGMIDGRTCPECGGTGKVTTPIGGG
;
A
#
# COMPACT_ATOMS: atom_id res chain seq x y z
N MET A 1 -21.87 29.00 4.04
CA MET A 1 -22.45 28.07 3.05
C MET A 1 -21.56 28.07 1.81
N ALA A 2 -20.77 27.02 1.55
CA ALA A 2 -19.91 26.98 0.37
C ALA A 2 -20.72 26.66 -0.89
N GLN A 3 -20.75 27.56 -1.87
CA GLN A 3 -21.49 27.37 -3.12
C GLN A 3 -20.81 26.31 -4.00
N LYS A 4 -21.55 25.50 -4.77
CA LYS A 4 -20.96 24.55 -5.73
C LYS A 4 -20.21 25.32 -6.82
N ILE A 5 -19.00 24.88 -7.16
CA ILE A 5 -18.16 25.50 -8.19
C ILE A 5 -18.65 25.10 -9.60
N THR A 6 -19.40 24.00 -9.69
CA THR A 6 -19.87 23.41 -10.96
C THR A 6 -21.31 22.88 -10.79
N THR A 7 -22.04 22.77 -11.92
CA THR A 7 -23.38 22.16 -12.04
C THR A 7 -23.39 21.00 -13.03
N GLY A 8 -22.24 20.38 -13.27
CA GLY A 8 -22.08 19.24 -14.16
C GLY A 8 -22.81 18.00 -13.65
N ALA A 9 -23.19 17.10 -14.57
CA ALA A 9 -23.96 15.90 -14.27
C ALA A 9 -23.32 14.95 -13.24
N ASN A 10 -22.01 15.08 -13.01
CA ASN A 10 -21.26 14.27 -12.03
C ASN A 10 -21.10 14.95 -10.64
N ASP A 11 -21.73 16.11 -10.40
CA ASP A 11 -21.51 16.88 -9.18
C ASP A 11 -22.11 16.25 -7.92
N ARG A 12 -21.24 15.93 -6.95
CA ARG A 12 -21.67 15.37 -5.66
C ARG A 12 -22.64 16.32 -4.92
N PRO A 13 -23.84 15.87 -4.55
CA PRO A 13 -24.79 16.66 -3.76
C PRO A 13 -24.19 17.05 -2.40
N ARG A 14 -24.35 18.33 -2.03
CA ARG A 14 -23.74 18.89 -0.82
C ARG A 14 -24.47 18.45 0.46
N ASN A 15 -25.74 18.07 0.33
CA ASN A 15 -26.63 17.76 1.45
C ASN A 15 -27.02 16.27 1.52
N GLU A 16 -26.15 15.40 1.01
CA GLU A 16 -26.33 13.95 1.08
C GLU A 16 -25.16 13.33 1.84
N THR A 17 -25.49 12.26 2.56
CA THR A 17 -24.55 11.51 3.40
C THR A 17 -23.61 10.70 2.52
N ILE A 18 -22.35 10.58 2.96
CA ILE A 18 -21.36 9.76 2.27
C ILE A 18 -21.47 8.35 2.86
N GLY A 19 -22.16 7.43 2.17
CA GLY A 19 -22.22 6.02 2.56
C GLY A 19 -23.13 5.70 3.75
N GLN A 20 -22.68 4.84 4.66
CA GLN A 20 -23.43 4.26 5.79
C GLN A 20 -23.91 5.27 6.84
N SER A 21 -23.49 6.54 6.74
CA SER A 21 -23.90 7.61 7.64
C SER A 21 -25.29 8.20 7.31
N GLY A 22 -26.09 7.51 6.50
CA GLY A 22 -27.48 7.87 6.21
C GLY A 22 -28.38 7.72 7.44
N GLU A 23 -29.54 8.37 7.42
CA GLU A 23 -30.52 8.24 8.50
C GLU A 23 -31.16 6.84 8.48
N GLY A 24 -31.17 6.17 9.63
CA GLY A 24 -31.65 4.79 9.79
C GLY A 24 -30.69 3.96 10.67
N LEU A 25 -31.25 3.05 11.46
CA LEU A 25 -30.43 2.06 12.18
C LEU A 25 -29.88 1.05 11.15
N PRO A 26 -28.60 0.64 11.27
CA PRO A 26 -28.06 -0.47 10.48
C PRO A 26 -28.95 -1.70 10.64
N ASP A 27 -29.23 -2.39 9.53
CA ASP A 27 -30.00 -3.64 9.57
C ASP A 27 -29.17 -4.76 10.21
N ASP A 28 -29.32 -4.90 11.52
CA ASP A 28 -28.70 -5.95 12.33
C ASP A 28 -29.47 -7.27 12.28
N SER A 29 -30.44 -7.44 11.35
CA SER A 29 -31.21 -8.69 11.18
C SER A 29 -30.41 -9.85 10.57
N SER A 30 -29.08 -9.76 10.58
CA SER A 30 -28.21 -10.81 10.12
C SER A 30 -28.43 -12.09 10.93
N ARG A 31 -28.59 -13.21 10.23
CA ARG A 31 -28.69 -14.53 10.87
C ARG A 31 -27.40 -14.82 11.67
N PRO A 32 -27.51 -15.38 12.89
CA PRO A 32 -26.35 -15.87 13.61
C PRO A 32 -25.55 -16.86 12.74
N LEU A 33 -24.22 -16.82 12.87
CA LEU A 33 -23.39 -17.83 12.24
C LEU A 33 -23.69 -19.20 12.86
N GLU A 34 -24.20 -20.12 12.06
CA GLU A 34 -24.33 -21.52 12.44
C GLU A 34 -22.93 -22.14 12.45
N VAL A 35 -22.47 -22.55 13.63
CA VAL A 35 -21.14 -23.13 13.83
C VAL A 35 -21.30 -24.65 13.93
N ASP A 36 -21.15 -25.34 12.80
CA ASP A 36 -21.04 -26.80 12.77
C ASP A 36 -19.57 -27.26 12.83
N GLU A 37 -19.35 -28.54 13.17
CA GLU A 37 -18.00 -29.11 13.31
C GLU A 37 -17.19 -29.02 12.01
N GLY A 38 -17.85 -29.13 10.85
CA GLY A 38 -17.23 -28.97 9.54
C GLY A 38 -16.79 -27.53 9.26
N TRP A 39 -17.58 -26.54 9.69
CA TRP A 39 -17.22 -25.12 9.62
C TRP A 39 -16.00 -24.82 10.49
N VAL A 40 -15.97 -25.34 11.73
CA VAL A 40 -14.83 -25.18 12.65
C VAL A 40 -13.55 -25.78 12.07
N ALA A 41 -13.65 -26.98 11.48
CA ALA A 41 -12.51 -27.63 10.84
C ALA A 41 -11.95 -26.82 9.65
N ARG A 42 -12.83 -26.27 8.81
CA ARG A 42 -12.44 -25.42 7.65
C ARG A 42 -11.77 -24.13 8.09
N LEU A 43 -12.29 -23.47 9.13
CA LEU A 43 -11.70 -22.26 9.67
C LEU A 43 -10.32 -22.53 10.27
N ARG A 44 -10.17 -23.64 11.01
CA ARG A 44 -8.90 -24.05 11.60
C ARG A 44 -7.81 -24.23 10.55
N ASN A 45 -8.14 -24.88 9.43
CA ASN A 45 -7.20 -25.07 8.33
C ASN A 45 -6.78 -23.72 7.69
N LYS A 46 -7.72 -22.79 7.52
CA LYS A 46 -7.40 -21.43 7.01
C LYS A 46 -6.50 -20.64 7.97
N LEU A 47 -6.74 -20.75 9.28
CA LEU A 47 -5.98 -20.04 10.31
C LEU A 47 -4.57 -20.61 10.55
N GLN A 48 -4.36 -21.91 10.29
CA GLN A 48 -3.03 -22.53 10.39
C GLN A 48 -2.03 -21.99 9.36
N GLY A 49 -2.50 -21.23 8.35
CA GLY A 49 -1.67 -20.51 7.40
C GLY A 49 -0.89 -21.42 6.45
N LYS A 50 -0.59 -20.93 5.24
CA LYS A 50 0.52 -21.51 4.47
C LYS A 50 1.81 -21.19 5.26
N PRO A 51 2.80 -22.09 5.32
CA PRO A 51 4.09 -21.72 5.86
C PRO A 51 4.52 -20.42 5.18
N ARG A 52 4.82 -19.38 5.98
CA ARG A 52 5.42 -18.15 5.45
C ARG A 52 6.62 -18.64 4.65
N GLN A 53 6.57 -18.45 3.33
CA GLN A 53 7.70 -18.78 2.48
C GLN A 53 8.84 -17.90 2.98
N THR A 54 9.69 -18.44 3.84
CA THR A 54 10.95 -17.84 4.28
C THR A 54 11.98 -17.97 3.19
N ALA A 55 11.56 -17.78 1.93
CA ALA A 55 12.44 -17.32 0.87
C ALA A 55 12.31 -15.79 0.92
N GLN A 56 13.15 -15.17 1.76
CA GLN A 56 13.36 -13.73 1.72
C GLN A 56 14.05 -13.38 0.40
N THR A 57 13.25 -13.24 -0.65
CA THR A 57 13.55 -12.31 -1.72
C THR A 57 12.68 -11.08 -1.44
N ASN A 58 13.26 -9.88 -1.43
CA ASN A 58 12.47 -8.66 -1.33
C ASN A 58 11.47 -8.66 -2.50
N ALA A 59 10.18 -8.75 -2.23
CA ALA A 59 9.16 -8.74 -3.29
C ALA A 59 9.15 -7.40 -4.07
N ASP A 60 9.75 -6.37 -3.48
CA ASP A 60 9.97 -5.05 -4.06
C ASP A 60 11.31 -4.91 -4.81
N GLU A 61 12.10 -5.98 -4.94
CA GLU A 61 13.36 -5.92 -5.69
C GLU A 61 13.08 -5.82 -7.18
N VAL A 62 13.40 -4.65 -7.74
CA VAL A 62 13.23 -4.40 -9.17
C VAL A 62 14.46 -4.94 -9.91
N PRO A 63 14.30 -5.88 -10.86
CA PRO A 63 15.40 -6.38 -11.66
C PRO A 63 16.15 -5.26 -12.39
N ALA A 64 17.47 -5.38 -12.46
CA ALA A 64 18.28 -4.45 -13.22
C ALA A 64 17.85 -4.43 -14.70
N GLY A 65 17.53 -3.25 -15.24
CA GLY A 65 17.14 -3.07 -16.65
C GLY A 65 15.63 -3.00 -16.92
N ILE A 66 14.75 -3.01 -15.91
CA ILE A 66 13.32 -2.74 -16.12
C ILE A 66 13.10 -1.26 -16.48
N PRO A 67 12.52 -0.95 -17.65
CA PRO A 67 12.16 0.42 -18.02
C PRO A 67 11.12 0.94 -17.00
N GLY A 68 11.46 1.98 -16.25
CA GLY A 68 10.64 2.52 -15.16
C GLY A 68 11.16 2.24 -13.75
N ALA A 69 12.27 1.52 -13.57
CA ALA A 69 13.01 1.55 -12.30
C ALA A 69 13.72 2.92 -12.19
N GLY A 70 13.17 3.84 -11.40
CA GLY A 70 13.73 5.19 -11.28
C GLY A 70 15.06 5.18 -10.52
N GLU A 71 16.13 5.64 -11.15
CA GLU A 71 17.33 6.03 -10.41
C GLU A 71 16.97 7.26 -9.57
N ASN A 72 16.88 7.09 -8.24
CA ASN A 72 16.69 8.19 -7.32
C ASN A 72 18.04 8.67 -6.77
N ILE A 73 18.11 9.94 -6.38
CA ILE A 73 19.31 10.50 -5.75
C ILE A 73 19.52 9.81 -4.40
N CYS A 74 20.74 9.32 -4.16
CA CYS A 74 21.11 8.72 -2.88
C CYS A 74 20.99 9.77 -1.77
N ARG A 75 20.07 9.55 -0.83
CA ARG A 75 19.81 10.49 0.28
C ARG A 75 21.00 10.64 1.21
N ARG A 76 21.79 9.58 1.39
CA ARG A 76 22.90 9.56 2.34
C ARG A 76 24.10 10.40 1.91
N CYS A 77 24.40 10.45 0.61
CA CYS A 77 25.47 11.30 0.06
C CYS A 77 24.95 12.51 -0.73
N ALA A 78 23.63 12.72 -0.75
CA ALA A 78 22.95 13.75 -1.56
C ALA A 78 23.40 13.78 -3.03
N GLY A 79 23.62 12.61 -3.64
CA GLY A 79 24.07 12.52 -5.04
C GLY A 79 25.56 12.63 -5.29
N SER A 80 26.38 12.96 -4.30
CA SER A 80 27.83 13.17 -4.49
C SER A 80 28.64 11.88 -4.71
N GLY A 81 28.09 10.72 -4.34
CA GLY A 81 28.82 9.44 -4.32
C GLY A 81 29.87 9.33 -3.20
N MET A 82 30.05 10.35 -2.37
CA MET A 82 31.08 10.38 -1.31
C MET A 82 30.51 10.83 0.03
N ILE A 83 31.07 10.26 1.10
CA ILE A 83 30.82 10.67 2.50
C ILE A 83 32.17 10.74 3.19
N ASP A 84 32.53 11.91 3.72
CA ASP A 84 33.80 12.15 4.42
C ASP A 84 35.04 11.70 3.61
N GLY A 85 35.03 11.98 2.31
CA GLY A 85 36.13 11.62 1.39
C GLY A 85 36.24 10.12 1.06
N ARG A 86 35.28 9.30 1.51
CA ARG A 86 35.20 7.86 1.19
C ARG A 86 33.99 7.57 0.31
N THR A 87 34.06 6.49 -0.46
CA THR A 87 32.95 6.03 -1.30
C THR A 87 31.69 5.80 -0.47
N CYS A 88 30.56 6.35 -0.90
CA CYS A 88 29.29 6.16 -0.22
C CYS A 88 28.90 4.68 -0.24
N PRO A 89 28.70 4.02 0.93
CA PRO A 89 28.39 2.59 0.99
C PRO A 89 26.95 2.27 0.58
N GLU A 90 26.06 3.28 0.51
CA GLU A 90 24.66 3.07 0.14
C GLU A 90 24.46 3.03 -1.39
N CYS A 91 25.20 3.83 -2.15
CA CYS A 91 25.11 3.86 -3.61
C CYS A 91 26.35 3.31 -4.33
N GLY A 92 27.37 2.86 -3.60
CA GLY A 92 28.61 2.35 -4.18
C GLY A 92 29.42 3.40 -4.95
N GLY A 93 29.22 4.68 -4.67
CA GLY A 93 29.92 5.79 -5.33
C GLY A 93 29.21 6.40 -6.54
N THR A 94 28.07 5.84 -6.97
CA THR A 94 27.35 6.33 -8.16
C THR A 94 26.54 7.61 -7.91
N GLY A 95 26.26 7.91 -6.64
CA GLY A 95 25.35 9.00 -6.25
C GLY A 95 23.87 8.68 -6.45
N LYS A 96 23.51 7.50 -6.98
CA LYS A 96 22.12 7.12 -7.27
C LYS A 96 21.77 5.75 -6.71
N VAL A 97 20.50 5.53 -6.39
CA VAL A 97 19.95 4.26 -5.92
C VAL A 97 18.69 3.91 -6.71
N THR A 98 18.59 2.66 -7.17
CA THR A 98 17.39 2.15 -7.82
C THR A 98 16.34 1.89 -6.76
N THR A 99 15.27 2.67 -6.76
CA THR A 99 14.15 2.50 -5.81
C THR A 99 12.84 2.55 -6.58
N PRO A 100 11.78 1.90 -6.07
CA PRO A 100 10.46 2.02 -6.66
C PRO A 100 10.06 3.49 -6.71
N ILE A 101 9.53 3.94 -7.85
CA ILE A 101 9.09 5.32 -8.05
C ILE A 101 7.82 5.52 -7.20
N GLY A 102 7.98 6.06 -5.97
CA GLY A 102 6.84 6.34 -5.11
C GLY A 102 7.08 6.43 -3.60
N GLY A 103 8.25 6.82 -3.12
CA GLY A 103 8.47 6.94 -1.67
C GLY A 103 9.47 8.03 -1.28
N GLY A 104 8.98 9.27 -1.20
CA GLY A 104 9.65 10.37 -0.50
C GLY A 104 9.57 10.17 1.00
#